data_AF-A0A7Y2FAS7-F1
#
_entry.id   AF-A0A7Y2FAS7-F1
#
_cell.length_a   1.000
_cell.length_b   1.000
_cell.length_c   1.000
_cell.angle_alpha   90.00
_cell.angle_beta   90.00
_cell.angle_gamma   90.00
#
_symmetry.space_group_name_H-M   'P 1'
#
loop_
_entity.id
_entity.type
_entity.pdbx_description
1 polymer ?
#
loop_
_entity_poly.entity_id
_entity_poly.type
_entity_poly.pdbx_seq_one_letter_code
_entity_poly.pdbx_strand_id
1 'polypeptide(L)'
;FIITEPEFMRRMKEMQQTGGGGGMFGMGNMPEMYNLIVNTNHELVGEILNTKTAKKRERLINQSLDLARLSKGLLKGEALTNFIKRSYDMVK
;
A
#
# COMPACT_ATOMS: atom_id res chain seq x y z
N PHE A 1 -5.80 -6.65 -3.76
CA PHE A 1 -5.14 -6.10 -2.56
C PHE A 1 -5.58 -4.66 -2.43
N ILE A 2 -6.01 -4.25 -1.24
CA ILE A 2 -6.49 -2.89 -0.97
C ILE A 2 -5.81 -2.43 0.32
N ILE A 3 -5.18 -1.26 0.31
CA ILE A 3 -4.66 -0.63 1.52
C ILE A 3 -5.75 0.30 2.06
N THR A 4 -6.01 0.26 3.35
CA THR A 4 -6.95 1.18 4.01
C THR A 4 -6.29 1.78 5.24
N GLU A 5 -6.65 3.02 5.56
CA GLU A 5 -6.21 3.71 6.78
C GLU A 5 -7.41 3.76 7.74
N PRO A 6 -7.21 3.50 9.06
CA PRO A 6 -8.28 3.63 10.04
C PRO A 6 -8.85 5.06 10.05
N GLU A 7 -10.18 5.18 9.93
CA GLU A 7 -10.87 6.48 9.80
C GLU A 7 -10.66 7.39 11.02
N PHE A 8 -10.56 6.80 12.21
CA PHE A 8 -10.18 7.50 13.44
C PHE A 8 -8.81 8.16 13.35
N MET A 9 -7.80 7.45 12.83
CA MET A 9 -6.44 7.98 12.68
C MET A 9 -6.40 9.10 11.63
N ARG A 10 -7.14 8.94 10.53
CA ARG A 10 -7.28 10.00 9.50
C ARG A 10 -7.91 11.25 10.10
N ARG A 11 -9.04 11.11 10.82
CA ARG A 11 -9.76 12.22 11.49
C ARG A 11 -8.90 12.91 12.55
N MET A 12 -8.17 12.13 13.36
CA MET A 12 -7.25 12.68 14.37
C MET A 12 -6.09 13.45 13.72
N LYS A 13 -5.51 12.92 12.63
CA LYS A 13 -4.46 13.59 11.86
C LYS A 13 -4.97 14.90 11.21
N GLU A 14 -6.16 14.88 10.62
CA GLU A 14 -6.82 16.08 10.08
C GLU A 14 -7.12 17.11 11.19
N MET A 15 -7.63 16.67 12.35
CA MET A 15 -7.87 17.55 13.51
C MET A 15 -6.58 18.14 14.07
N GLN A 16 -5.49 17.37 14.14
CA GLN A 16 -4.17 17.88 14.56
C GLN A 16 -3.61 18.91 13.57
N GLN A 17 -3.89 18.75 12.26
CA GLN A 17 -3.44 19.68 11.23
C GLN A 17 -4.29 20.97 11.16
N THR A 18 -5.57 20.90 11.52
CA THR A 18 -6.53 22.02 11.37
C THR A 18 -6.80 22.75 12.69
N GLY A 19 -6.66 22.07 13.83
CA GLY A 19 -6.78 22.65 15.17
C GLY A 19 -5.51 23.42 15.54
N GLY A 20 -5.44 24.69 15.15
CA GLY A 20 -4.29 25.57 15.37
C GLY A 20 -3.83 25.64 16.83
N GLY A 21 -2.87 24.80 17.20
CA GLY A 21 -2.26 24.76 18.52
C GLY A 21 -0.83 24.26 18.43
N GLY A 22 0.09 25.19 18.21
CA GLY A 22 1.52 24.91 18.21
C GLY A 22 2.02 24.27 19.52
N GLY A 23 2.98 23.36 19.38
CA GLY A 23 4.23 23.52 20.11
C GLY A 23 4.47 22.78 21.43
N MET A 24 3.55 22.02 22.03
CA MET A 24 3.81 21.57 23.43
C MET A 24 3.32 20.18 23.87
N PHE A 25 2.87 19.31 22.97
CA PHE A 25 2.62 17.90 23.32
C PHE A 25 3.42 16.98 22.41
N GLY A 26 4.41 16.30 22.99
CA GLY A 26 5.36 15.39 22.34
C GLY A 26 4.73 14.15 21.72
N MET A 27 3.84 14.34 20.75
CA MET A 27 3.32 13.31 19.88
C MET A 27 4.13 13.31 18.59
N GLY A 28 5.43 13.07 18.74
CA GLY A 28 6.31 12.75 17.62
C GLY A 28 5.75 11.53 16.91
N ASN A 29 5.41 11.69 15.63
CA ASN A 29 4.98 10.64 14.72
C ASN A 29 3.94 9.67 15.32
N MET A 30 2.66 10.06 15.30
CA MET A 30 1.61 9.05 15.30
C MET A 30 1.93 8.03 14.18
N PRO A 31 2.18 6.74 14.49
CA PRO A 31 2.61 5.79 13.49
C PRO A 31 1.54 5.67 12.41
N GLU A 32 1.94 5.76 11.15
CA GLU A 32 1.02 5.49 10.04
C GLU A 32 0.67 4.00 10.05
N MET A 33 -0.55 3.69 10.46
CA MET A 33 -1.08 2.34 10.41
C MET A 33 -1.87 2.11 9.13
N TYR A 34 -1.43 1.13 8.36
CA TYR A 34 -2.05 0.70 7.12
C TYR A 34 -2.59 -0.72 7.29
N ASN A 35 -3.86 -0.92 6.96
CA ASN A 35 -4.47 -2.24 6.88
C ASN A 35 -4.39 -2.74 5.45
N LEU A 36 -3.83 -3.94 5.25
CA LEU A 36 -3.82 -4.62 3.96
C LEU A 36 -4.97 -5.62 3.89
N ILE A 37 -5.94 -5.35 3.03
CA ILE A 37 -7.09 -6.22 2.78
C ILE A 37 -6.84 -6.99 1.48
N VAL A 38 -6.98 -8.31 1.52
CA VAL A 38 -6.83 -9.20 0.35
C VAL A 38 -8.20 -9.76 -0.01
N ASN A 39 -8.62 -9.56 -1.26
CA ASN A 39 -9.86 -10.15 -1.77
C ASN A 39 -9.59 -11.58 -2.27
N THR A 40 -9.93 -12.58 -1.47
CA THR A 40 -9.73 -14.00 -1.78
C THR A 40 -10.61 -14.51 -2.92
N ASN A 41 -11.70 -13.80 -3.23
CA ASN A 41 -12.65 -14.20 -4.28
C ASN A 41 -12.22 -13.74 -5.67
N HIS A 42 -11.13 -12.98 -5.79
CA HIS A 42 -10.63 -12.50 -7.08
C HIS A 42 -9.77 -13.57 -7.76
N GLU A 43 -9.96 -13.79 -9.06
CA GLU A 43 -9.26 -14.82 -9.85
C GLU A 43 -7.73 -14.75 -9.71
N LEU A 44 -7.15 -13.54 -9.75
CA LEU A 44 -5.72 -13.29 -9.50
C LEU A 44 -5.23 -13.90 -8.17
N VAL A 45 -6.01 -13.83 -7.09
CA VAL A 45 -5.60 -14.38 -5.78
C VAL A 45 -5.69 -15.90 -5.81
N GLY A 46 -6.69 -16.45 -6.49
CA GLY A 46 -6.74 -17.88 -6.80
C GLY A 46 -5.51 -18.34 -7.58
N GLU A 47 -5.07 -17.59 -8.60
CA GLU A 47 -3.85 -17.90 -9.36
C GLU A 47 -2.60 -17.85 -8.49
N ILE A 48 -2.49 -16.85 -7.60
CA ILE A 48 -1.38 -16.73 -6.64
C ILE A 48 -1.33 -17.96 -5.71
N LEU A 49 -2.47 -18.41 -5.20
CA LEU A 49 -2.57 -19.57 -4.31
C LEU A 49 -2.22 -20.88 -5.03
N ASN A 50 -2.67 -21.03 -6.28
CA ASN A 50 -2.45 -22.23 -7.10
C ASN A 50 -1.06 -22.27 -7.75
N THR A 51 -0.29 -21.18 -7.72
CA THR A 51 1.06 -21.11 -8.28
C THR A 51 2.05 -21.90 -7.42
N LYS A 52 2.58 -23.00 -7.97
CA LYS A 52 3.53 -23.89 -7.29
C LYS A 52 4.95 -23.32 -7.17
N THR A 53 5.34 -22.44 -8.09
CA THR A 53 6.68 -21.85 -8.10
C THR A 53 6.76 -20.65 -7.18
N ALA A 54 7.62 -20.73 -6.15
CA ALA A 54 7.81 -19.65 -5.18
C ALA A 54 8.15 -18.30 -5.83
N LYS A 55 9.08 -18.28 -6.81
CA LYS A 55 9.45 -17.07 -7.54
C LYS A 55 8.29 -16.41 -8.29
N LYS A 56 7.44 -17.21 -8.96
CA LYS A 56 6.29 -16.68 -9.71
C LYS A 56 5.23 -16.14 -8.74
N ARG A 57 4.99 -16.85 -7.64
CA ARG A 57 4.07 -16.43 -6.58
C ARG A 57 4.51 -15.11 -5.93
N GLU A 58 5.78 -15.00 -5.57
CA GLU A 58 6.35 -13.79 -4.98
C GLU A 58 6.25 -12.59 -5.94
N ARG A 59 6.53 -12.80 -7.24
CA ARG A 59 6.37 -11.76 -8.26
C ARG A 59 4.93 -11.23 -8.34
N LEU A 60 3.93 -12.13 -8.35
CA LEU A 60 2.51 -11.75 -8.40
C LEU A 60 2.06 -11.00 -7.13
N ILE A 61 2.54 -11.43 -5.96
CA ILE A 61 2.26 -10.76 -4.68
C ILE A 61 2.86 -9.36 -4.68
N ASN A 62 4.13 -9.22 -5.04
CA ASN A 62 4.81 -7.92 -5.08
C ASN A 62 4.13 -6.95 -6.05
N GLN A 63 3.74 -7.43 -7.24
CA GLN A 63 3.01 -6.61 -8.20
C GLN A 63 1.65 -6.16 -7.64
N SER A 64 0.93 -7.06 -6.98
CA SER A 64 -0.37 -6.74 -6.39
C SER A 64 -0.26 -5.76 -5.23
N LEU A 65 0.82 -5.84 -4.45
CA LEU A 65 1.13 -4.91 -3.36
C LEU A 65 1.51 -3.53 -3.90
N ASP A 66 2.33 -3.46 -4.94
CA ASP A 66 2.71 -2.20 -5.58
C ASP A 66 1.50 -1.49 -6.18
N LEU A 67 0.57 -2.23 -6.80
CA LEU A 67 -0.70 -1.67 -7.27
C LEU A 67 -1.56 -1.12 -6.11
N ALA A 68 -1.61 -1.82 -4.99
CA ALA A 68 -2.33 -1.33 -3.80
C ALA A 68 -1.72 -0.03 -3.25
N ARG A 69 -0.38 0.03 -3.19
CA ARG A 69 0.39 1.22 -2.80
C ARG A 69 0.19 2.38 -3.77
N LEU A 70 0.18 2.09 -5.07
CA LEU A 70 -0.08 3.08 -6.12
C LEU A 70 -1.48 3.69 -5.97
N SER A 71 -2.50 2.87 -5.70
CA SER A 71 -3.89 3.37 -5.52
C SER A 71 -4.07 4.31 -4.32
N LYS A 72 -3.17 4.22 -3.32
CA LYS A 72 -3.13 5.10 -2.16
C LYS A 72 -2.10 6.22 -2.27
N GLY A 73 -1.43 6.35 -3.41
CA GLY A 73 -0.36 7.33 -3.61
C GLY A 73 0.86 7.10 -2.71
N LEU A 74 1.01 5.89 -2.14
CA LEU A 74 2.13 5.51 -1.26
C LEU A 74 3.38 5.11 -2.06
N LEU A 75 3.22 4.81 -3.35
CA LEU A 75 4.32 4.45 -4.24
C LEU A 75 4.97 5.73 -4.80
N LYS A 76 6.12 6.12 -4.27
CA LYS A 76 6.83 7.36 -4.64
C LYS A 76 8.33 7.13 -4.87
N GLY A 77 8.95 8.07 -5.57
CA GLY A 77 10.40 8.09 -5.80
C GLY A 77 10.90 6.86 -6.55
N GLU A 78 12.00 6.28 -6.06
CA GLU A 78 12.65 5.11 -6.68
C GLU A 78 11.71 3.90 -6.80
N ALA A 79 10.85 3.68 -5.80
CA ALA A 79 9.91 2.55 -5.80
C ALA A 79 8.90 2.65 -6.97
N LEU A 80 8.47 3.86 -7.31
CA LEU A 80 7.58 4.10 -8.45
C LEU A 80 8.30 3.84 -9.78
N THR A 81 9.52 4.34 -9.94
CA THR A 81 10.34 4.11 -11.14
C THR A 81 10.60 2.60 -11.35
N ASN A 82 10.94 1.89 -10.29
CA ASN A 82 11.18 0.45 -10.33
C ASN A 82 9.90 -0.33 -10.69
N PHE A 83 8.75 0.09 -10.17
CA PHE A 83 7.46 -0.50 -10.53
C PHE A 83 7.10 -0.27 -12.00
N ILE A 84 7.29 0.95 -12.52
CA ILE A 84 7.03 1.28 -13.92
C ILE A 84 7.92 0.42 -14.82
N LYS A 85 9.22 0.35 -14.54
CA LYS A 85 10.17 -0.47 -15.30
C LYS A 85 9.76 -1.94 -15.33
N ARG A 86 9.45 -2.53 -14.17
CA ARG A 86 8.97 -3.92 -14.09
C ARG A 86 7.66 -4.14 -14.85
N SER A 87 6.73 -3.19 -14.76
CA SER A 87 5.43 -3.29 -15.43
C SER A 87 5.59 -3.22 -16.94
N TYR A 88 6.50 -2.36 -17.42
CA TYR A 88 6.85 -2.28 -18.83
C TYR A 88 7.49 -3.57 -19.35
N ASP A 89 8.46 -4.13 -18.62
CA ASP A 89 9.13 -5.40 -18.94
C ASP A 89 8.18 -6.62 -18.91
N MET A 90 6.99 -6.50 -18.34
CA MET A 90 5.96 -7.56 -18.34
C MET A 90 4.97 -7.46 -19.49
N VAL A 91 4.79 -6.27 -20.04
CA VAL A 91 3.89 -6.03 -21.18
C VAL A 91 4.60 -6.30 -22.51
N LYS A 92 5.92 -6.12 -22.54
CA LYS A 92 6.78 -6.48 -23.67
C LYS A 92 7.05 -7.98 -23.74
#